data_AF-A0A1I5W8P2-F1
#
_entry.id   AF-A0A1I5W8P2-F1
#
_cell.length_a   1.000
_cell.length_b   1.000
_cell.length_c   1.000
_cell.angle_alpha   90.00
_cell.angle_beta   90.00
_cell.angle_gamma   90.00
#
_symmetry.space_group_name_H-M   'P 1'
#
loop_
_entity.id
_entity.type
_entity.pdbx_description
1 polymer ?
#
loop_
_entity_poly.entity_id
_entity_poly.type
_entity_poly.pdbx_seq_one_letter_code
_entity_poly.pdbx_strand_id
1 'polypeptide(L)'
;MKPDIPKKAPGQKMIKRMPLRTKWILCVLGGIILFAFGLSVLANAISIKANPAAPVVTWLLRESYGIVVTCIGLLCFGQAIRFRVMMDTNRRFNKMEREIQRKMKKNTKVPQ
;
A
#
# COMPACT_ATOMS: atom_id res chain seq x y z
N MET A 1 0.06 -34.76 26.51
CA MET A 1 0.89 -33.89 25.66
C MET A 1 0.02 -33.32 24.56
N LYS A 2 -0.18 -31.99 24.54
CA LYS A 2 -1.01 -31.32 23.53
C LYS A 2 -0.11 -31.01 22.32
N PRO A 3 -0.46 -31.40 21.09
CA PRO A 3 0.43 -31.24 19.95
C PRO A 3 0.67 -29.74 19.66
N ASP A 4 1.93 -29.35 19.52
CA ASP A 4 2.37 -28.01 19.11
C ASP A 4 2.00 -27.76 17.65
N ILE A 5 0.74 -27.37 17.43
CA ILE A 5 0.26 -26.93 16.13
C ILE A 5 0.95 -25.58 15.85
N PRO A 6 1.73 -25.45 14.76
CA PRO A 6 2.41 -24.20 14.45
C PRO A 6 1.39 -23.09 14.24
N LYS A 7 1.28 -22.20 15.22
CA LYS A 7 0.28 -21.12 15.37
C LYS A 7 0.29 -20.06 14.25
N LYS A 8 1.11 -20.21 13.21
CA LYS A 8 1.23 -19.23 12.10
C LYS A 8 1.21 -19.93 10.74
N ALA A 9 0.21 -19.56 9.94
CA ALA A 9 0.06 -19.99 8.56
C ALA A 9 1.34 -19.67 7.74
N PRO A 10 1.75 -20.55 6.81
CA PRO A 10 3.00 -20.42 6.04
C PRO A 10 3.06 -19.11 5.24
N GLY A 11 1.90 -18.58 4.79
CA GLY A 11 1.82 -17.28 4.10
C GLY A 11 2.27 -16.09 4.96
N GLN A 12 2.01 -16.10 6.27
CA GLN A 12 2.50 -15.05 7.17
C GLN A 12 4.03 -15.06 7.28
N LYS A 13 4.67 -16.23 7.17
CA LYS A 13 6.14 -16.34 7.21
C LYS A 13 6.77 -15.70 5.97
N MET A 14 6.13 -15.85 4.81
CA MET A 14 6.60 -15.28 3.53
C MET A 14 6.50 -13.76 3.51
N ILE A 15 5.34 -13.22 3.90
CA ILE A 15 5.13 -11.77 4.04
C ILE A 15 6.11 -11.20 5.06
N LYS A 16 6.40 -11.90 6.17
CA LYS A 16 7.33 -11.40 7.20
C LYS A 16 8.79 -11.32 6.75
N ARG A 17 9.22 -12.14 5.78
CA ARG A 17 10.60 -12.11 5.24
C ARG A 17 10.81 -11.12 4.09
N MET A 18 9.75 -10.56 3.51
CA MET A 18 9.88 -9.62 2.41
C MET A 18 10.46 -8.28 2.89
N PRO A 19 11.48 -7.73 2.19
CA PRO A 19 11.99 -6.41 2.50
C PRO A 19 10.85 -5.39 2.41
N LEU A 20 10.71 -4.61 3.48
CA LEU A 20 9.62 -3.65 3.65
C LEU A 20 9.56 -2.60 2.51
N ARG A 21 10.70 -2.38 1.83
CA ARG A 21 10.79 -1.55 0.61
C ARG A 21 9.99 -2.13 -0.56
N THR A 22 10.08 -3.43 -0.82
CA THR A 22 9.39 -4.11 -1.93
C THR A 22 7.88 -4.12 -1.71
N LYS A 23 7.43 -4.33 -0.46
CA LYS A 23 5.99 -4.27 -0.13
C LYS A 23 5.37 -2.91 -0.44
N TRP A 24 6.09 -1.84 -0.14
CA TRP A 24 5.61 -0.50 -0.42
C TRP A 24 5.55 -0.22 -1.92
N ILE A 25 6.61 -0.57 -2.66
CA ILE A 25 6.65 -0.39 -4.12
C ILE A 25 5.52 -1.17 -4.79
N LEU A 26 5.28 -2.43 -4.39
CA LEU A 26 4.23 -3.26 -4.97
C LEU A 26 2.83 -2.67 -4.73
N CYS A 27 2.60 -2.12 -3.54
CA CYS A 27 1.31 -1.54 -3.17
C CYS A 27 1.07 -0.19 -3.89
N VAL A 28 2.10 0.63 -4.05
CA VAL A 28 2.06 1.87 -4.83
C VAL A 28 1.86 1.59 -6.32
N LEU A 29 2.63 0.66 -6.90
CA LEU A 29 2.45 0.25 -8.29
C LEU A 29 1.02 -0.27 -8.52
N GLY A 30 0.53 -1.14 -7.63
CA GLY A 30 -0.83 -1.67 -7.70
C GLY A 30 -1.89 -0.59 -7.67
N GLY A 31 -1.78 0.39 -6.75
CA GLY A 31 -2.71 1.50 -6.66
C GLY A 31 -2.71 2.41 -7.90
N ILE A 32 -1.52 2.74 -8.43
CA ILE A 32 -1.38 3.58 -9.63
C ILE A 32 -1.94 2.89 -10.86
N ILE A 33 -1.65 1.60 -11.05
CA ILE A 33 -2.16 0.82 -12.19
C ILE A 33 -3.69 0.73 -12.13
N LEU A 34 -4.26 0.46 -10.95
CA LEU A 34 -5.71 0.38 -10.78
C LEU A 34 -6.39 1.73 -11.02
N PHE A 35 -5.77 2.82 -10.58
CA PHE A 35 -6.25 4.19 -10.82
C PHE A 35 -6.20 4.56 -12.31
N ALA A 36 -5.08 4.29 -12.99
CA ALA A 36 -4.94 4.53 -14.42
C ALA A 36 -5.93 3.70 -15.25
N PHE A 37 -6.17 2.45 -14.85
CA PHE A 37 -7.17 1.59 -15.47
C PHE A 37 -8.59 2.15 -15.31
N GLY A 38 -8.95 2.62 -14.11
CA GLY A 38 -10.23 3.29 -13.86
C GLY A 38 -10.46 4.52 -14.74
N LEU A 39 -9.43 5.38 -14.90
CA LEU A 39 -9.47 6.52 -15.82
C LEU A 39 -9.65 6.11 -17.29
N SER A 40 -9.01 5.03 -17.72
CA SER A 40 -9.13 4.54 -19.10
C SER A 40 -10.55 4.02 -19.40
N VAL A 41 -11.22 3.42 -18.40
CA VAL A 41 -12.62 3.00 -18.51
C VAL A 41 -13.56 4.21 -18.60
N LEU A 42 -13.33 5.27 -17.81
CA LEU A 42 -14.05 6.55 -17.92
C LEU A 42 -13.87 7.17 -19.32
N ALA A 43 -12.63 7.29 -19.81
CA ALA A 43 -12.34 7.90 -21.10
C ALA A 43 -13.05 7.19 -22.27
N ASN A 44 -13.05 5.85 -22.25
CA ASN A 44 -13.76 5.07 -23.27
C ASN A 44 -15.28 5.22 -23.18
N ALA A 45 -15.83 5.38 -21.99
CA ALA A 45 -17.26 5.60 -21.83
C ALA A 45 -17.62 7.00 -22.38
N ILE A 46 -16.90 8.07 -22.05
CA ILE A 46 -17.11 9.41 -22.64
C ILE A 46 -17.10 9.37 -24.18
N SER A 47 -16.20 8.59 -24.79
CA SER A 47 -16.16 8.40 -26.25
C SER A 47 -17.42 7.72 -26.81
N ILE A 48 -18.01 6.78 -26.08
CA ILE A 48 -19.29 6.15 -26.45
C ILE A 48 -20.46 7.15 -26.31
N LYS A 49 -20.41 8.06 -25.33
CA LYS A 49 -21.39 9.15 -25.17
C LYS A 49 -21.40 10.11 -26.36
N ALA A 50 -20.28 10.29 -27.03
CA ALA A 50 -20.17 11.13 -28.23
C ALA A 50 -20.88 10.52 -29.46
N ASN A 51 -21.23 9.22 -29.42
CA ASN A 51 -22.02 8.57 -30.45
C ASN A 51 -23.51 8.54 -30.05
N PRO A 52 -24.40 9.23 -30.79
CA PRO A 52 -25.81 9.39 -30.42
C PRO A 52 -26.67 8.11 -30.54
N ALA A 53 -26.11 7.00 -31.03
CA ALA A 53 -26.81 5.74 -31.25
C ALA A 53 -26.75 4.74 -30.08
N ALA A 54 -25.98 5.04 -29.01
CA ALA A 54 -25.77 4.11 -27.91
C ALA A 54 -26.80 4.28 -26.77
N PRO A 55 -27.28 3.18 -26.13
CA PRO A 55 -28.19 3.27 -25.00
C PRO A 55 -27.54 3.99 -23.82
N VAL A 56 -28.23 5.00 -23.29
CA VAL A 56 -27.77 5.84 -22.15
C VAL A 56 -27.39 5.02 -20.91
N VAL A 57 -28.07 3.89 -20.72
CA VAL A 57 -27.88 2.95 -19.59
C VAL A 57 -26.51 2.27 -19.65
N THR A 58 -26.07 1.85 -20.83
CA THR A 58 -24.77 1.17 -21.03
C THR A 58 -23.59 2.09 -20.75
N TRP A 59 -23.71 3.38 -21.12
CA TRP A 59 -22.69 4.39 -20.83
C TRP A 59 -22.60 4.65 -19.32
N LEU A 60 -23.73 4.91 -18.66
CA LEU A 60 -23.78 5.18 -17.22
C LEU A 60 -23.29 4.00 -16.37
N LEU A 61 -23.65 2.75 -16.73
CA LEU A 61 -23.14 1.57 -16.02
C LEU A 61 -21.61 1.48 -16.13
N ARG A 62 -21.05 1.78 -17.30
CA ARG A 62 -19.60 1.72 -17.52
C ARG A 62 -18.83 2.82 -16.80
N GLU A 63 -19.38 4.04 -16.78
CA GLU A 63 -18.87 5.17 -16.00
C GLU A 63 -18.90 4.86 -14.49
N SER A 64 -20.04 4.38 -13.98
CA SER A 64 -20.17 4.04 -12.56
C SER A 64 -19.21 2.93 -12.13
N TYR A 65 -19.02 1.90 -12.97
CA TYR A 65 -18.04 0.86 -12.73
C TYR A 65 -16.61 1.41 -12.70
N GLY A 66 -16.27 2.30 -13.63
CA GLY A 66 -14.96 2.97 -13.66
C GLY A 66 -14.71 3.85 -12.44
N ILE A 67 -15.72 4.58 -11.95
CA ILE A 67 -15.63 5.39 -10.72
C ILE A 67 -15.40 4.50 -9.50
N VAL A 68 -16.15 3.41 -9.37
CA VAL A 68 -15.99 2.45 -8.26
C VAL A 68 -14.58 1.87 -8.25
N VAL A 69 -14.06 1.44 -9.42
CA VAL A 69 -12.70 0.93 -9.55
C VAL A 69 -11.65 1.98 -9.20
N THR A 70 -11.86 3.23 -9.65
CA THR A 70 -10.96 4.36 -9.34
C THR A 70 -10.93 4.65 -7.84
N CYS A 71 -12.09 4.66 -7.17
CA CYS A 71 -12.20 4.84 -5.72
C CYS A 71 -11.48 3.71 -4.96
N ILE A 72 -11.66 2.45 -5.37
CA ILE A 72 -10.97 1.30 -4.78
C ILE A 72 -9.45 1.45 -4.95
N GLY A 73 -8.99 1.87 -6.14
CA GLY A 73 -7.57 2.16 -6.41
C GLY A 73 -7.00 3.23 -5.47
N LEU A 74 -7.76 4.31 -5.25
CA LEU A 74 -7.38 5.41 -4.36
C LEU A 74 -7.33 4.97 -2.88
N LEU A 75 -8.30 4.19 -2.42
CA LEU A 75 -8.32 3.64 -1.07
C LEU A 75 -7.13 2.71 -0.82
N CYS A 76 -6.81 1.86 -1.79
CA CYS A 76 -5.67 0.96 -1.73
C CYS A 76 -4.34 1.75 -1.72
N PHE A 77 -4.25 2.82 -2.50
CA PHE A 77 -3.12 3.75 -2.50
C PHE A 77 -2.95 4.47 -1.16
N GLY A 78 -4.05 4.88 -0.51
CA GLY A 78 -4.03 5.48 0.82
C GLY A 78 -3.44 4.53 1.89
N GLN A 79 -3.82 3.24 1.84
CA GLN A 79 -3.22 2.23 2.71
C GLN A 79 -1.72 2.03 2.42
N ALA A 80 -1.33 2.05 1.14
CA ALA A 80 0.08 1.97 0.73
C ALA A 80 0.92 3.12 1.33
N ILE A 81 0.40 4.34 1.32
CA ILE A 81 1.06 5.51 1.92
C ILE A 81 1.19 5.34 3.43
N ARG A 82 0.14 4.86 4.11
CA ARG A 82 0.17 4.62 5.56
C ARG A 82 1.27 3.62 5.93
N PHE A 83 1.40 2.54 5.17
CA PHE A 83 2.49 1.57 5.32
C PHE A 83 3.87 2.20 5.08
N ARG A 84 4.01 3.15 4.13
CA ARG A 84 5.26 3.90 3.91
C ARG A 84 5.66 4.73 5.12
N VAL A 85 4.70 5.48 5.65
CA VAL A 85 4.92 6.40 6.77
C VAL A 85 5.32 5.60 8.00
N MET A 86 4.60 4.51 8.30
CA MET A 86 4.93 3.64 9.42
C MET A 86 6.33 3.01 9.29
N MET A 87 6.74 2.64 8.08
CA MET A 87 8.09 2.16 7.79
C MET A 87 9.17 3.23 8.02
N ASP A 88 8.94 4.47 7.58
CA ASP A 88 9.90 5.56 7.76
C ASP A 88 10.05 5.92 9.24
N THR A 89 8.94 6.03 9.97
CA THR A 89 8.91 6.27 11.42
C THR A 89 9.68 5.20 12.18
N ASN A 90 9.49 3.93 11.86
CA ASN A 90 10.19 2.83 12.54
C ASN A 90 11.71 2.81 12.25
N ARG A 91 12.12 3.24 11.05
CA ARG A 91 13.54 3.43 10.72
C ARG A 91 14.16 4.58 11.49
N ARG A 92 13.44 5.69 11.64
CA ARG A 92 13.90 6.84 12.42
C ARG A 92 14.03 6.48 13.90
N PHE A 93 13.05 5.79 14.47
CA PHE A 93 13.09 5.29 15.85
C PHE A 93 14.32 4.40 16.12
N ASN A 94 14.56 3.39 15.27
CA ASN A 94 15.72 2.51 15.42
C ASN A 94 17.08 3.24 15.28
N LYS A 95 17.14 4.34 14.52
CA LYS A 95 18.34 5.18 14.46
C LYS A 95 18.51 5.97 15.75
N MET A 96 17.43 6.57 16.26
CA MET A 96 17.45 7.30 17.53
C MET A 96 17.84 6.40 18.71
N GLU A 97 17.31 5.17 18.79
CA GLU A 97 17.71 4.22 19.83
C GLU A 97 19.21 3.89 19.79
N ARG A 98 19.78 3.73 18.59
CA ARG A 98 21.23 3.48 18.45
C ARG A 98 22.05 4.69 18.87
N GLU A 99 21.57 5.91 18.63
CA GLU A 99 22.24 7.12 19.07
C GLU A 99 22.15 7.31 20.58
N ILE A 100 20.99 7.01 21.20
CA ILE A 100 20.82 7.01 22.65
C ILE A 100 21.75 5.97 23.29
N GLN A 101 21.80 4.75 22.77
CA GLN A 101 22.71 3.70 23.24
C GLN A 101 24.19 4.11 23.14
N ARG A 102 24.58 4.77 22.04
CA ARG A 102 25.95 5.30 21.88
C ARG A 102 26.26 6.40 22.88
N LYS A 103 25.33 7.32 23.12
CA LYS A 103 25.49 8.39 24.13
C LYS A 103 25.59 7.82 25.55
N MET A 104 24.74 6.85 25.90
CA MET A 104 24.81 6.12 27.18
C MET A 104 26.16 5.42 27.36
N LYS A 105 26.62 4.67 26.34
CA LYS A 105 27.91 3.95 26.40
C LYS A 105 29.13 4.89 26.45
N LYS A 106 29.02 6.10 25.89
CA LYS A 106 30.07 7.12 25.98
C LYS A 106 30.09 7.76 27.37
N ASN A 107 28.93 7.99 27.98
CA ASN A 107 28.81 8.54 29.33
C ASN A 107 29.28 7.56 30.41
N THR A 108 29.02 6.25 30.27
CA THR A 108 29.52 5.21 31.19
C THR A 108 31.05 5.00 31.11
N LYS A 109 31.68 5.41 30.01
CA LYS A 109 33.14 5.29 29.81
C LYS A 109 33.95 6.50 30.28
N VAL A 110 33.29 7.53 30.80
CA VAL A 110 33.93 8.64 31.50
C VAL A 110 33.64 8.44 33.00
N PRO A 111 34.32 7.49 33.69
CA PRO A 111 34.39 7.56 35.13
C PRO A 111 35.21 8.80 35.49
N GLN A 112 34.62 9.66 36.32
CA GLN A 112 35.36 10.67 37.07
C GLN A 112 36.34 9.99 38.03
#